data_AF-A0A3B9SZJ1-F1
#
_entry.id   AF-A0A3B9SZJ1-F1
#
_cell.length_a   1.000
_cell.length_b   1.000
_cell.length_c   1.000
_cell.angle_alpha   90.00
_cell.angle_beta   90.00
_cell.angle_gamma   90.00
#
_symmetry.space_group_name_H-M   'P 1'
#
loop_
_entity.id
_entity.type
_entity.pdbx_description
1 polymer ?
#
loop_
_entity_poly.entity_id
_entity_poly.type
_entity_poly.pdbx_seq_one_letter_code
_entity_poly.pdbx_strand_id
1 'polypeptide(L)'
;TQKEFVRQMEYLERRDIIKCSLDDYGAILICDTPEQAVAIANEVAPEHLEVLMENPLEYIGKLDNAGSVFLGTYASEPLGDYYAGPNHVLPTSGTARFFSPLSVYSFIKRSSYIYYTEDALRAAKDDIILVANKEGLTAHANAIAVRFED
;
A
#
# COMPACT_ATOMS: atom_id res chain seq x y z
N THR A 1 -19.85 19.22 12.82
CA THR A 1 -18.45 18.79 13.05
C THR A 1 -17.76 19.61 14.11
N GLN A 2 -17.39 20.88 13.89
CA GLN A 2 -16.62 21.65 14.90
C GLN A 2 -17.28 21.74 16.29
N LYS A 3 -18.59 22.00 16.34
CA LYS A 3 -19.35 22.00 17.61
C LYS A 3 -19.28 20.66 18.35
N GLU A 4 -19.21 19.57 17.60
CA GLU A 4 -19.18 18.22 18.16
C GLU A 4 -17.81 17.88 18.74
N PHE A 5 -16.71 18.34 18.13
CA PHE A 5 -15.38 18.22 18.71
C PHE A 5 -15.30 18.89 20.09
N VAL A 6 -15.81 20.12 20.21
CA VAL A 6 -15.85 20.83 21.50
C VAL A 6 -16.67 20.04 22.51
N ARG A 7 -17.88 19.63 22.15
CA ARG A 7 -18.78 18.86 23.03
C ARG A 7 -18.16 17.56 23.51
N GLN A 8 -17.51 16.79 22.64
CA GLN A 8 -16.92 15.51 23.01
C GLN A 8 -15.66 15.68 23.88
N MET A 9 -14.83 16.68 23.60
CA MET A 9 -13.61 16.93 24.38
C MET A 9 -13.87 17.34 25.83
N GLU A 10 -15.08 17.78 26.19
CA GLU A 10 -15.41 18.19 27.56
C GLU A 10 -15.17 17.10 28.61
N TYR A 11 -15.36 15.83 28.23
CA TYR A 11 -15.32 14.68 29.14
C TYR A 11 -14.23 13.65 28.80
N LEU A 12 -13.40 13.89 27.78
CA LEU A 12 -12.31 12.98 27.41
C LEU A 12 -11.04 13.29 28.21
N GLU A 13 -10.48 12.27 28.86
CA GLU A 13 -9.31 12.40 29.74
C GLU A 13 -8.08 13.00 29.04
N ARG A 14 -7.90 12.71 27.74
CA ARG A 14 -6.75 13.16 26.93
C ARG A 14 -7.05 14.38 26.06
N ARG A 15 -8.05 15.19 26.43
CA ARG A 15 -8.49 16.36 25.65
C ARG A 15 -7.37 17.33 25.25
N ASP A 16 -6.33 17.49 26.07
CA ASP A 16 -5.24 18.43 25.78
C ASP A 16 -4.41 17.96 24.57
N ILE A 17 -4.20 16.64 24.42
CA ILE A 17 -3.54 16.05 23.26
C ILE A 17 -4.42 16.18 22.01
N ILE A 18 -5.72 15.88 22.14
CA ILE A 18 -6.69 16.00 21.04
C ILE A 18 -6.72 17.45 20.54
N LYS A 19 -6.81 18.42 21.45
CA LYS A 19 -6.81 19.84 21.12
C LYS A 19 -5.54 20.27 20.40
N CYS A 20 -4.37 19.90 20.92
CA CYS A 20 -3.09 20.20 20.28
C CYS A 20 -3.03 19.64 18.84
N SER A 21 -3.41 18.37 18.67
CA SER A 21 -3.44 17.73 17.34
C SER A 21 -4.40 18.41 16.36
N LEU A 22 -5.58 18.83 16.82
CA LEU A 22 -6.56 19.52 16.00
C LEU A 22 -6.12 20.94 15.64
N ASP A 23 -5.54 21.67 16.59
CA ASP A 23 -5.08 23.05 16.38
C ASP A 23 -3.88 23.11 15.41
N ASP A 24 -2.94 22.16 15.51
CA ASP A 24 -1.72 22.14 14.70
C ASP A 24 -1.91 21.51 13.32
N TYR A 25 -2.75 20.47 13.21
CA TYR A 25 -2.84 19.62 12.01
C TYR A 25 -4.27 19.38 11.48
N GLY A 26 -5.31 19.80 12.21
CA GLY A 26 -6.69 19.58 11.82
C GLY A 26 -7.08 20.39 10.58
N ALA A 27 -7.70 19.73 9.59
CA ALA A 27 -8.17 20.37 8.37
C ALA A 27 -9.58 19.89 7.99
N ILE A 28 -10.36 20.78 7.36
CA ILE A 28 -11.64 20.46 6.73
C ILE A 28 -11.55 20.89 5.27
N LEU A 29 -11.65 19.92 4.36
CA LEU A 29 -11.67 20.16 2.93
C LEU A 29 -13.12 20.04 2.44
N ILE A 30 -13.64 21.13 1.89
CA ILE A 30 -14.99 21.16 1.31
C ILE A 30 -14.88 20.79 -0.16
N CYS A 31 -15.59 19.73 -0.56
CA CYS A 31 -15.61 19.22 -1.92
C CYS A 31 -16.99 19.45 -2.54
N ASP A 32 -17.03 19.75 -3.83
CA ASP A 32 -18.27 19.94 -4.58
C ASP A 32 -18.91 18.60 -4.94
N THR A 33 -18.10 17.54 -5.11
CA THR A 33 -18.59 16.20 -5.46
C THR A 33 -17.85 15.08 -4.68
N PRO A 34 -18.46 13.88 -4.56
CA PRO A 34 -17.80 12.72 -3.98
C PRO A 34 -16.51 12.31 -4.72
N GLU A 35 -16.47 12.44 -6.03
CA GLU A 35 -15.30 12.12 -6.85
C GLU A 35 -14.11 13.00 -6.50
N GLN A 36 -14.36 14.29 -6.21
CA GLN A 36 -13.32 15.20 -5.74
C GLN A 36 -12.77 14.78 -4.37
N ALA A 37 -13.66 14.35 -3.44
CA ALA A 37 -13.23 13.84 -2.14
C ALA A 37 -12.39 12.55 -2.26
N VAL A 38 -12.78 11.64 -3.15
CA VAL A 38 -12.02 10.43 -3.49
C VAL A 38 -10.65 10.78 -4.07
N ALA A 39 -10.58 11.73 -5.01
CA ALA A 39 -9.33 12.17 -5.60
C ALA A 39 -8.38 12.76 -4.55
N ILE A 40 -8.91 13.58 -3.63
CA ILE A 40 -8.16 14.13 -2.50
C ILE A 40 -7.68 13.01 -1.57
N ALA A 41 -8.54 12.03 -1.24
CA ALA A 41 -8.13 10.91 -0.38
C ALA A 41 -6.95 10.12 -1.00
N ASN A 42 -7.01 9.86 -2.31
CA ASN A 42 -5.91 9.22 -3.04
C ASN A 42 -4.64 10.08 -3.09
N GLU A 43 -4.76 11.40 -3.08
CA GLU A 43 -3.63 12.32 -3.02
C GLU A 43 -3.03 12.42 -1.61
N VAL A 44 -3.86 12.42 -0.57
CA VAL A 44 -3.38 12.42 0.81
C VAL A 44 -2.71 11.09 1.16
N ALA A 45 -3.21 9.99 0.62
CA ALA A 45 -2.75 8.63 0.92
C ALA A 45 -2.70 8.34 2.43
N PRO A 46 -3.86 8.46 3.12
CA PRO A 46 -3.90 8.41 4.57
C PRO A 46 -3.57 7.01 5.11
N GLU A 47 -3.11 6.97 6.36
CA GLU A 47 -2.95 5.73 7.14
C GLU A 47 -4.32 5.05 7.32
N HIS A 48 -5.30 5.78 7.83
CA HIS A 48 -6.67 5.35 8.04
C HIS A 48 -7.65 6.22 7.23
N LEU A 49 -8.58 5.59 6.52
CA LEU A 49 -9.63 6.28 5.75
C LEU A 49 -11.02 5.77 6.14
N GLU A 50 -11.84 6.64 6.75
CA GLU A 50 -13.25 6.35 6.99
C GLU A 50 -14.15 6.93 5.88
N VAL A 51 -14.97 6.08 5.27
CA VAL A 51 -15.90 6.44 4.20
C VAL A 51 -17.33 6.42 4.73
N LEU A 52 -17.78 7.57 5.24
CA LEU A 52 -19.14 7.79 5.74
C LEU A 52 -20.05 8.39 4.66
N MET A 53 -20.15 7.72 3.51
CA MET A 53 -21.00 8.11 2.39
C MET A 53 -22.17 7.14 2.22
N GLU A 54 -23.21 7.55 1.48
CA GLU A 54 -24.26 6.64 1.04
C GLU A 54 -23.66 5.55 0.14
N ASN A 55 -24.11 4.30 0.30
CA ASN A 55 -23.61 3.11 -0.42
C ASN A 55 -22.07 3.02 -0.46
N PRO A 56 -21.38 2.92 0.71
CA PRO A 56 -19.93 3.07 0.79
C PRO A 56 -19.14 1.99 0.02
N LEU A 57 -19.78 0.87 -0.32
CA LEU A 57 -19.18 -0.19 -1.14
C LEU A 57 -18.93 0.25 -2.59
N GLU A 58 -19.63 1.27 -3.11
CA GLU A 58 -19.43 1.79 -4.47
C GLU A 58 -18.09 2.52 -4.66
N TYR A 59 -17.38 2.79 -3.57
CA TYR A 59 -16.06 3.44 -3.58
C TYR A 59 -14.91 2.42 -3.55
N ILE A 60 -15.21 1.14 -3.36
CA ILE A 60 -14.22 0.07 -3.51
C ILE A 60 -13.67 0.10 -4.93
N GLY A 61 -12.35 0.09 -5.07
CA GLY A 61 -11.66 0.20 -6.35
C GLY A 61 -11.54 1.63 -6.91
N LYS A 62 -12.05 2.64 -6.19
CA LYS A 62 -11.78 4.07 -6.48
C LYS A 62 -10.79 4.68 -5.49
N LEU A 63 -10.56 4.03 -4.35
CA LEU A 63 -9.65 4.42 -3.28
C LEU A 63 -8.35 3.63 -3.41
N ASP A 64 -7.39 4.19 -4.13
CA ASP A 64 -6.15 3.54 -4.52
C ASP A 64 -5.09 3.57 -3.40
N ASN A 65 -5.04 4.67 -2.63
CA ASN A 65 -3.98 4.90 -1.65
C ASN A 65 -4.58 5.09 -0.25
N ALA A 66 -4.60 4.02 0.54
CA ALA A 66 -4.93 4.07 1.98
C ALA A 66 -4.30 2.87 2.70
N GLY A 67 -3.86 3.05 3.93
CA GLY A 67 -3.37 1.92 4.75
C GLY A 67 -4.51 0.97 5.13
N SER A 68 -5.58 1.51 5.71
CA SER A 68 -6.81 0.78 6.00
C SER A 68 -8.04 1.61 5.64
N VAL A 69 -9.06 0.97 5.08
CA VAL A 69 -10.31 1.61 4.65
C VAL A 69 -11.47 1.07 5.46
N PHE A 70 -12.24 1.96 6.07
CA PHE A 70 -13.41 1.64 6.87
C PHE A 70 -14.68 2.17 6.19
N LEU A 71 -15.68 1.31 6.02
CA LEU A 71 -16.83 1.58 5.16
C LEU A 71 -18.14 1.64 5.97
N GLY A 72 -18.78 2.80 5.97
CA GLY A 72 -20.08 3.03 6.61
C GLY A 72 -20.03 3.34 8.11
N THR A 73 -21.18 3.75 8.64
CA THR A 73 -21.32 4.38 9.97
C THR A 73 -20.92 3.50 11.16
N TYR A 74 -20.85 2.18 10.98
CA TYR A 74 -20.55 1.22 12.06
C TYR A 74 -19.12 0.66 12.01
N ALA A 75 -18.30 1.12 11.06
CA ALA A 75 -16.90 0.77 10.95
C ALA A 75 -16.05 1.99 11.27
N SER A 76 -15.89 2.32 12.55
CA SER A 76 -14.94 3.35 12.98
C SER A 76 -13.53 2.77 13.13
N GLU A 77 -12.50 3.61 13.05
CA GLU A 77 -11.09 3.24 13.16
C GLU A 77 -10.77 2.31 14.35
N PRO A 78 -11.28 2.53 15.58
CA PRO A 78 -11.01 1.65 16.72
C PRO A 78 -11.45 0.19 16.51
N LEU A 79 -12.43 -0.06 15.64
CA LEU A 79 -12.84 -1.44 15.31
C LEU A 79 -11.69 -2.21 14.64
N GLY A 80 -10.95 -1.55 13.75
CA GLY A 80 -9.79 -2.12 13.07
C GLY A 80 -8.59 -2.27 13.99
N ASP A 81 -8.38 -1.29 14.88
CA ASP A 81 -7.27 -1.30 15.83
C ASP A 81 -7.28 -2.47 16.80
N TYR A 82 -8.48 -2.94 17.16
CA TYR A 82 -8.63 -3.83 18.30
C TYR A 82 -9.32 -5.16 18.00
N TYR A 83 -10.21 -5.25 17.01
CA TYR A 83 -11.11 -6.40 16.94
C TYR A 83 -11.34 -7.00 15.55
N ALA A 84 -11.47 -6.20 14.49
CA ALA A 84 -11.91 -6.69 13.18
C ALA A 84 -10.96 -7.72 12.53
N GLY A 85 -9.69 -7.75 12.94
CA GLY A 85 -8.69 -8.69 12.44
C GLY A 85 -7.57 -8.12 11.56
N PRO A 86 -7.76 -7.03 10.78
CA PRO A 86 -6.66 -6.34 10.10
C PRO A 86 -5.55 -5.88 11.05
N ASN A 87 -4.36 -5.63 10.51
CA ASN A 87 -3.22 -5.15 11.30
C ASN A 87 -3.22 -3.62 11.38
N HIS A 88 -3.05 -3.06 12.58
CA HIS A 88 -2.99 -1.60 12.79
C HIS A 88 -1.59 -1.00 12.64
N VAL A 89 -0.57 -1.80 12.28
CA VAL A 89 0.75 -1.29 11.89
C VAL A 89 0.67 -0.94 10.41
N LEU A 90 0.44 0.34 10.14
CA LEU A 90 0.11 0.86 8.82
C LEU A 90 1.15 1.87 8.31
N PRO A 91 1.23 2.08 6.99
CA PRO A 91 2.06 3.13 6.42
C PRO A 91 1.50 4.54 6.71
N THR A 92 2.34 5.41 7.27
CA THR A 92 1.99 6.79 7.64
C THR A 92 2.61 7.81 6.67
N SER A 93 2.30 9.10 6.86
CA SER A 93 2.96 10.21 6.14
C SER A 93 2.91 10.09 4.60
N GLY A 94 1.77 9.65 4.06
CA GLY A 94 1.54 9.51 2.62
C GLY A 94 2.21 8.28 1.99
N THR A 95 2.83 7.41 2.79
CA THR A 95 3.55 6.24 2.28
C THR A 95 2.64 5.07 1.88
N ALA A 96 1.34 5.16 2.15
CA ALA A 96 0.33 4.21 1.65
C ALA A 96 0.29 4.14 0.10
N ARG A 97 0.93 5.09 -0.60
CA ARG A 97 1.14 5.06 -2.06
C ARG A 97 2.03 3.92 -2.54
N PHE A 98 2.89 3.37 -1.69
CA PHE A 98 3.87 2.37 -2.08
C PHE A 98 4.21 1.33 -1.00
N PHE A 99 3.79 1.54 0.24
CA PHE A 99 3.86 0.52 1.30
C PHE A 99 2.49 -0.06 1.59
N SER A 100 2.48 -1.33 1.97
CA SER A 100 1.30 -2.05 2.44
C SER A 100 1.26 -2.10 3.97
N PRO A 101 0.07 -2.35 4.56
CA PRO A 101 -0.05 -2.75 5.97
C PRO A 101 0.89 -3.90 6.34
N LEU A 102 1.30 -3.95 7.60
CA LEU A 102 2.02 -5.10 8.12
C LEU A 102 1.20 -6.38 7.91
N SER A 103 1.82 -7.39 7.32
CA SER A 103 1.17 -8.67 7.04
C SER A 103 2.14 -9.83 7.26
N VAL A 104 1.64 -11.06 7.13
CA VAL A 104 2.49 -12.25 7.13
C VAL A 104 3.60 -12.18 6.08
N TYR A 105 3.38 -11.47 4.97
CA TYR A 105 4.38 -11.30 3.92
C TYR A 105 5.60 -10.47 4.37
N SER A 106 5.43 -9.62 5.39
CA SER A 106 6.52 -8.83 5.98
C SER A 106 7.51 -9.69 6.78
N PHE A 107 7.13 -10.93 7.14
CA PHE A 107 7.94 -11.84 7.95
C PHE A 107 8.50 -13.03 7.17
N ILE A 108 8.23 -13.11 5.87
CA ILE A 108 8.77 -14.16 5.00
C ILE A 108 9.87 -13.62 4.08
N LYS A 109 10.68 -14.53 3.54
CA LYS A 109 11.60 -14.26 2.45
C LYS A 109 11.19 -15.09 1.24
N ARG A 110 11.21 -14.50 0.05
CA ARG A 110 10.90 -15.19 -1.22
C ARG A 110 12.19 -15.43 -1.99
N SER A 111 12.43 -16.67 -2.39
CA SER A 111 13.58 -17.06 -3.22
C SER A 111 13.09 -17.72 -4.50
N SER A 112 13.66 -17.34 -5.63
CA SER A 112 13.44 -18.00 -6.91
C SER A 112 14.43 -19.15 -7.08
N TYR A 113 13.93 -20.31 -7.49
CA TYR A 113 14.75 -21.46 -7.86
C TYR A 113 14.66 -21.67 -9.36
N ILE A 114 15.80 -21.88 -10.01
CA ILE A 114 15.88 -22.08 -11.45
C ILE A 114 16.64 -23.37 -11.70
N TYR A 115 16.01 -24.29 -12.42
CA TYR A 115 16.59 -25.55 -12.87
C TYR A 115 16.28 -25.73 -14.35
N TYR A 116 17.30 -26.08 -15.13
CA TYR A 116 17.20 -26.36 -16.55
C TYR A 116 17.81 -27.73 -16.84
N THR A 117 17.14 -28.52 -17.67
CA THR A 117 17.79 -29.66 -18.31
C THR A 117 18.76 -29.16 -19.37
N GLU A 118 19.69 -30.02 -19.77
CA GLU A 118 20.63 -29.72 -20.86
C GLU A 118 19.89 -29.35 -22.15
N ASP A 119 18.89 -30.14 -22.56
CA ASP A 119 18.11 -29.88 -23.78
C ASP A 119 17.37 -28.53 -23.74
N ALA A 120 16.80 -28.17 -22.59
CA ALA A 120 16.14 -26.89 -22.42
C ALA A 120 17.13 -25.72 -22.52
N LEU A 121 18.32 -25.86 -21.92
CA LEU A 121 19.34 -24.83 -22.02
C LEU A 121 19.91 -24.75 -23.44
N ARG A 122 20.04 -25.89 -24.12
CA ARG A 122 20.50 -25.98 -25.50
C ARG A 122 19.53 -25.26 -26.44
N ALA A 123 18.23 -25.42 -26.22
CA ALA A 123 17.19 -24.71 -26.99
C ALA A 123 17.21 -23.19 -26.78
N ALA A 124 17.55 -22.72 -25.58
CA ALA A 124 17.62 -21.29 -25.25
C ALA A 124 19.02 -20.66 -25.48
N LYS A 125 20.03 -21.47 -25.79
CA LYS A 125 21.45 -21.10 -25.81
C LYS A 125 21.72 -19.85 -26.64
N ASP A 126 21.28 -19.87 -27.90
CA ASP A 126 21.64 -18.85 -28.88
C ASP A 126 20.96 -17.51 -28.58
N ASP A 127 19.73 -17.53 -28.06
CA ASP A 127 19.01 -16.33 -27.61
C ASP A 127 19.72 -15.67 -26.42
N ILE A 128 20.14 -16.47 -25.42
CA ILE A 128 20.84 -15.94 -24.25
C ILE A 128 22.19 -15.33 -24.66
N ILE A 129 22.95 -16.02 -25.53
CA ILE A 129 24.22 -15.54 -26.05
C ILE A 129 24.02 -14.24 -26.85
N LEU A 130 22.98 -14.17 -27.68
CA LEU A 130 22.65 -12.99 -28.47
C LEU A 130 22.37 -11.78 -27.57
N VAL A 131 21.50 -11.92 -26.57
CA VAL A 131 21.18 -10.84 -25.62
C VAL A 131 22.43 -10.40 -24.87
N ALA A 132 23.19 -11.34 -24.29
CA ALA A 132 24.40 -11.03 -23.56
C ALA A 132 25.45 -10.31 -24.41
N ASN A 133 25.62 -10.69 -25.69
CA ASN A 133 26.51 -10.00 -26.61
C ASN A 133 26.01 -8.60 -26.98
N LYS A 134 24.69 -8.40 -27.15
CA LYS A 134 24.10 -7.08 -27.40
C LYS A 134 24.26 -6.12 -26.21
N GLU A 135 24.28 -6.66 -25.00
CA GLU A 135 24.60 -5.91 -23.77
C GLU A 135 26.11 -5.71 -23.56
N GLY A 136 26.98 -6.29 -24.41
CA GLY A 136 28.43 -6.24 -24.26
C GLY A 136 28.99 -7.14 -23.13
N LEU A 137 28.17 -8.02 -22.57
CA LEU A 137 28.51 -8.92 -21.47
C LEU A 137 29.07 -10.26 -21.99
N THR A 138 30.23 -10.20 -22.65
CA THR A 138 30.86 -11.36 -23.31
C THR A 138 31.14 -12.52 -22.34
N ALA A 139 31.44 -12.24 -21.06
CA ALA A 139 31.62 -13.28 -20.05
C ALA A 139 30.32 -14.04 -19.72
N HIS A 140 29.15 -13.37 -19.77
CA HIS A 140 27.85 -14.03 -19.57
C HIS A 140 27.50 -14.91 -20.77
N ALA A 141 27.73 -14.41 -22.00
CA ALA A 141 27.58 -15.21 -23.22
C ALA A 141 28.49 -16.45 -23.18
N ASN A 142 29.76 -16.25 -22.83
CA ASN A 142 30.74 -17.33 -22.74
C ASN A 142 30.33 -18.39 -21.70
N ALA A 143 29.80 -17.98 -20.55
CA ALA A 143 29.32 -18.94 -19.54
C ALA A 143 28.29 -19.90 -20.13
N ILE A 144 27.38 -19.44 -20.99
CA ILE A 144 26.44 -20.34 -21.69
C ILE A 144 27.12 -21.16 -22.78
N ALA A 145 27.99 -20.54 -23.58
CA ALA A 145 28.67 -21.19 -24.70
C ALA A 145 29.48 -22.42 -24.28
N VAL A 146 30.34 -22.27 -23.26
CA VAL A 146 31.27 -23.32 -22.79
C VAL A 146 30.60 -24.58 -22.26
N ARG A 147 29.29 -24.54 -21.97
CA ARG A 147 28.53 -25.73 -21.55
C ARG A 147 28.22 -26.68 -22.71
N PHE A 148 28.47 -26.25 -23.94
CA PHE A 148 28.21 -26.98 -25.18
C PHE A 148 29.42 -26.99 -26.11
N GLU A 149 30.60 -26.68 -25.58
CA GLU A 149 31.89 -26.84 -26.23
C GLU A 149 32.50 -28.16 -25.74
N ASP A 150 33.02 -28.98 -26.65
CA ASP A 150 33.82 -30.17 -26.33
C ASP A 150 35.31 -29.80 -26.26
#